data_AF-A0A7W0XBE8-F1
#
_entry.id   AF-A0A7W0XBE8-F1
#
_cell.length_a   1.000
_cell.length_b   1.000
_cell.length_c   1.000
_cell.angle_alpha   90.00
_cell.angle_beta   90.00
_cell.angle_gamma   90.00
#
_symmetry.space_group_name_H-M   'P 1'
#
loop_
_entity.id
_entity.type
_entity.pdbx_description
1 polymer ?
#
loop_
_entity_poly.entity_id
_entity_poly.type
_entity_poly.pdbx_seq_one_letter_code
_entity_poly.pdbx_strand_id
1 'polypeptide(L)'
;MLRADPRETSGRTLFVTSIDFNLNRDQFQYTFIQELGMLAFFYLAAMTYFGDCVCRYFYRFVSVQHRIATSFLVGLLLSTWITYLGALAFSCFRQPLIMGNIVFFLIFVLAAFKLRKRPVSNYLETFRLRAVGSALWDWIFIGAYAVLACWLMFATLNFKGGAFHITFRAWTDFGANLSLAQSFVLGHNFPSEHPFFPGETIRYHFLFWFQAGNLEFLGLNLVWGVNLLSIASLLALLILIMAFTEILFNSRVVSRIAASLFFFSTSFSYIPFLRSQQSFQGAIDAILHSTQFLPSGYPFRGEDWGVLTASLFANQRHLISAIGFLLVVLIFLVDRYQFSKPEVNPGPSLTEEGEISSKTDGDAQIRGVPSRESFRRPLVAFIFSGVLIGALPYWNSAVFVSALVVLMSILFLFPYRLFSAILIATAIVVGLPQVLLLRSGTAGTESLFYWGYTIAEPTVALVLKYLGWTFGLKWILILIALIFLSGFHRRLFLAFSSLLPVVFLFRLSTDVFNNHKLLNVWSIFAGIYAAYALWR
;
A
#
# COMPACT_ATOMS: atom_id res chain seq x y z
N MET A 1 -21.69 -32.88 25.22
CA MET A 1 -21.23 -33.60 26.42
C MET A 1 -19.81 -34.08 26.16
N LEU A 2 -18.82 -33.45 26.79
CA LEU A 2 -17.41 -33.78 26.64
C LEU A 2 -16.99 -34.67 27.82
N ARG A 3 -16.44 -35.85 27.55
CA ARG A 3 -15.63 -36.61 28.52
C ARG A 3 -14.16 -36.42 28.15
N ALA A 4 -13.37 -35.91 29.09
CA ALA A 4 -11.92 -35.87 29.00
C ALA A 4 -11.36 -37.14 29.64
N ASP A 5 -10.43 -37.79 28.95
CA ASP A 5 -9.57 -38.84 29.50
C ASP A 5 -8.22 -38.21 29.88
N PRO A 6 -7.76 -38.29 31.14
CA PRO A 6 -6.55 -37.61 31.58
C PRO A 6 -5.38 -38.59 31.71
N ARG A 7 -4.79 -39.04 30.60
CA ARG A 7 -3.45 -39.68 30.58
C ARG A 7 -2.75 -39.46 29.25
N GLU A 8 -1.95 -38.40 29.14
CA GLU A 8 -0.66 -38.44 28.45
C GLU A 8 0.11 -37.13 28.71
N THR A 9 1.19 -37.28 29.47
CA THR A 9 2.19 -36.25 29.74
C THR A 9 3.30 -36.34 28.70
N SER A 10 3.85 -35.16 28.36
CA SER A 10 5.09 -34.94 27.59
C SER A 10 4.98 -35.08 26.06
N GLY A 11 4.89 -33.93 25.39
CA GLY A 11 4.99 -33.81 23.94
C GLY A 11 4.46 -32.45 23.48
N ARG A 12 5.28 -31.67 22.76
CA ARG A 12 4.88 -30.36 22.19
C ARG A 12 3.57 -30.49 21.41
N THR A 13 2.49 -29.90 21.92
CA THR A 13 1.20 -29.85 21.23
C THR A 13 1.26 -28.79 20.12
N LEU A 14 1.64 -29.22 18.91
CA LEU A 14 1.23 -28.54 17.70
C LEU A 14 -0.29 -28.71 17.59
N PHE A 15 -1.04 -27.65 17.84
CA PHE A 15 -2.46 -27.62 17.49
C PHE A 15 -2.57 -27.55 15.97
N VAL A 16 -2.59 -28.73 15.33
CA VAL A 16 -3.02 -28.87 13.94
C VAL A 16 -4.55 -28.95 13.97
N THR A 17 -5.22 -27.84 13.71
CA THR A 17 -6.63 -27.85 13.32
C THR A 17 -6.70 -28.24 11.85
N SER A 18 -6.74 -29.54 11.55
CA SER A 18 -7.17 -30.00 10.23
C SER A 18 -8.67 -29.74 10.10
N ILE A 19 -9.04 -28.81 9.24
CA ILE A 19 -10.40 -28.74 8.72
C ILE A 19 -10.39 -29.62 7.47
N ASP A 20 -10.85 -30.87 7.62
CA ASP A 20 -11.01 -31.79 6.49
C ASP A 20 -12.21 -31.35 5.64
N PHE A 21 -11.95 -30.73 4.50
CA PHE A 21 -12.94 -30.60 3.43
C PHE A 21 -13.01 -31.91 2.65
N ASN A 22 -13.62 -32.94 3.26
CA ASN A 22 -13.83 -34.22 2.60
C ASN A 22 -15.01 -34.12 1.62
N LEU A 23 -14.78 -33.50 0.46
CA LEU A 23 -15.70 -33.49 -0.68
C LEU A 23 -15.23 -34.53 -1.70
N ASN A 24 -15.82 -35.73 -1.61
CA ASN A 24 -15.70 -36.81 -2.60
C ASN A 24 -15.95 -36.30 -4.04
N ARG A 25 -14.89 -35.99 -4.80
CA ARG A 25 -14.96 -35.60 -6.23
C ARG A 25 -13.67 -35.92 -7.01
N ASP A 26 -13.03 -37.05 -6.72
CA ASP A 26 -11.58 -37.17 -6.96
C ASP A 26 -11.05 -37.55 -8.35
N GLN A 27 -11.84 -37.59 -9.45
CA GLN A 27 -11.23 -37.89 -10.77
C GLN A 27 -11.66 -37.02 -11.95
N PHE A 28 -12.84 -36.40 -11.93
CA PHE A 28 -13.26 -35.47 -12.99
C PHE A 28 -12.84 -34.01 -12.70
N GLN A 29 -12.52 -33.70 -11.44
CA GLN A 29 -12.13 -32.34 -11.03
C GLN A 29 -10.68 -31.99 -11.36
N TYR A 30 -9.76 -32.94 -11.42
CA TYR A 30 -8.33 -32.61 -11.58
C TYR A 30 -8.00 -31.99 -12.96
N THR A 31 -8.61 -32.48 -14.04
CA THR A 31 -8.41 -31.92 -15.39
C THR A 31 -9.18 -30.60 -15.57
N PHE A 32 -10.38 -30.49 -14.99
CA PHE A 32 -11.21 -29.28 -15.05
C PHE A 32 -10.64 -28.13 -14.19
N ILE A 33 -10.00 -28.44 -13.05
CA ILE A 33 -9.31 -27.47 -12.18
C ILE A 33 -8.02 -26.94 -12.85
N GLN A 34 -7.33 -27.74 -13.67
CA GLN A 34 -6.19 -27.24 -14.47
C GLN A 34 -6.64 -26.22 -15.53
N GLU A 35 -7.78 -26.45 -16.20
CA GLU A 35 -8.35 -25.49 -17.14
C GLU A 35 -8.89 -24.22 -16.46
N LEU A 36 -9.48 -24.35 -15.27
CA LEU A 36 -9.94 -23.24 -14.45
C LEU A 36 -8.80 -22.40 -13.88
N GLY A 37 -7.69 -22.99 -13.41
CA GLY A 37 -6.53 -22.22 -12.95
C GLY A 37 -6.02 -21.21 -13.99
N MET A 38 -6.18 -21.50 -15.28
CA MET A 38 -5.85 -20.57 -16.36
C MET A 38 -6.71 -19.29 -16.35
N LEU A 39 -7.98 -19.35 -15.92
CA LEU A 39 -8.87 -18.19 -15.85
C LEU A 39 -8.43 -17.20 -14.78
N ALA A 40 -7.98 -17.69 -13.62
CA ALA A 40 -7.44 -16.82 -12.57
C ALA A 40 -6.18 -16.07 -13.04
N PHE A 41 -5.26 -16.76 -13.71
CA PHE A 41 -4.06 -16.12 -14.29
C PHE A 41 -4.41 -15.15 -15.43
N PHE A 42 -5.38 -15.50 -16.28
CA PHE A 42 -5.90 -14.60 -17.30
C PHE A 42 -6.54 -13.36 -16.69
N TYR A 43 -7.34 -13.50 -15.63
CA TYR A 43 -7.90 -12.37 -14.89
C TYR A 43 -6.80 -11.47 -14.34
N LEU A 44 -5.76 -12.01 -13.70
CA LEU A 44 -4.64 -11.23 -13.18
C LEU A 44 -3.90 -10.46 -14.28
N ALA A 45 -3.70 -11.08 -15.44
CA ALA A 45 -3.10 -10.43 -16.61
C ALA A 45 -4.01 -9.32 -17.17
N ALA A 46 -5.30 -9.60 -17.35
CA ALA A 46 -6.30 -8.65 -17.83
C ALA A 46 -6.44 -7.46 -16.87
N MET A 47 -6.50 -7.71 -15.57
CA MET A 47 -6.49 -6.71 -14.49
C MET A 47 -5.27 -5.79 -14.59
N THR A 48 -4.07 -6.36 -14.75
CA THR A 48 -2.84 -5.56 -14.84
C THR A 48 -2.81 -4.73 -16.13
N TYR A 49 -3.24 -5.30 -17.26
CA TYR A 49 -3.34 -4.59 -18.54
C TYR A 49 -4.41 -3.49 -18.51
N PHE A 50 -5.54 -3.75 -17.84
CA PHE A 50 -6.57 -2.75 -17.56
C PHE A 50 -6.00 -1.56 -16.81
N GLY A 51 -5.28 -1.82 -15.72
CA GLY A 51 -4.59 -0.79 -14.95
C GLY A 51 -3.60 0.01 -15.80
N ASP A 52 -2.79 -0.64 -16.64
CA ASP A 52 -1.86 0.04 -17.55
C ASP A 52 -2.59 0.94 -18.55
N CYS A 53 -3.68 0.45 -19.17
CA CYS A 53 -4.51 1.23 -20.08
C CYS A 53 -5.07 2.50 -19.42
N VAL A 54 -5.49 2.41 -18.16
CA VAL A 54 -6.00 3.54 -17.37
C VAL A 54 -4.85 4.48 -16.96
N CYS A 55 -3.77 3.96 -16.39
CA CYS A 55 -2.68 4.77 -15.83
C CYS A 55 -1.94 5.60 -16.87
N ARG A 56 -1.76 5.10 -18.10
CA ARG A 56 -1.13 5.86 -19.21
C ARG A 56 -1.82 7.19 -19.49
N TYR A 57 -3.08 7.35 -19.11
CA TYR A 57 -3.84 8.57 -19.31
C TYR A 57 -3.60 9.62 -18.21
N PHE A 58 -3.20 9.19 -17.02
CA PHE A 58 -3.13 10.04 -15.83
C PHE A 58 -1.70 10.27 -15.31
N TYR A 59 -0.81 9.30 -15.50
CA TYR A 59 0.48 9.24 -14.82
C TYR A 59 1.67 9.17 -15.78
N ARG A 60 2.78 9.77 -15.35
CA ARG A 60 4.11 9.57 -15.93
C ARG A 60 4.84 8.49 -15.16
N PHE A 61 5.76 7.82 -15.83
CA PHE A 61 6.61 6.83 -15.21
C PHE A 61 8.07 7.27 -15.29
N VAL A 62 8.91 6.70 -14.43
CA VAL A 62 10.37 6.93 -14.46
C VAL A 62 11.07 5.71 -15.04
N SER A 63 10.40 4.56 -14.99
CA SER A 63 10.96 3.30 -15.42
C SER A 63 9.84 2.31 -15.75
N VAL A 64 10.17 1.26 -16.50
CA VAL A 64 9.23 0.18 -16.85
C VAL A 64 8.73 -0.52 -15.59
N GLN A 65 9.58 -0.66 -14.58
CA GLN A 65 9.24 -1.26 -13.29
C GLN A 65 8.17 -0.43 -12.58
N HIS A 66 8.36 0.90 -12.50
CA HIS A 66 7.36 1.81 -11.93
C HIS A 66 6.02 1.66 -12.66
N ARG A 67 6.02 1.64 -13.99
CA ARG A 67 4.80 1.42 -14.78
C ARG A 67 4.11 0.12 -14.43
N ILE A 68 4.83 -1.00 -14.40
CA ILE A 68 4.25 -2.32 -14.08
C ILE A 68 3.65 -2.31 -12.67
N ALA A 69 4.37 -1.80 -11.68
CA ALA A 69 3.91 -1.71 -10.30
C ALA A 69 2.63 -0.87 -10.17
N THR A 70 2.61 0.32 -10.77
CA THR A 70 1.43 1.20 -10.76
C THR A 70 0.26 0.58 -11.52
N SER A 71 0.51 -0.08 -12.65
CA SER A 71 -0.52 -0.76 -13.45
C SER A 71 -1.14 -1.93 -12.69
N PHE A 72 -0.33 -2.76 -12.05
CA PHE A 72 -0.80 -3.86 -11.20
C PHE A 72 -1.68 -3.32 -10.08
N LEU A 73 -1.22 -2.31 -9.33
CA LEU A 73 -1.97 -1.77 -8.20
C LEU A 73 -3.28 -1.10 -8.63
N VAL A 74 -3.24 -0.19 -9.60
CA VAL A 74 -4.48 0.47 -10.07
C VAL A 74 -5.44 -0.55 -10.68
N GLY A 75 -4.92 -1.52 -11.45
CA GLY A 75 -5.69 -2.65 -11.96
C GLY A 75 -6.33 -3.46 -10.84
N LEU A 76 -5.57 -3.80 -9.81
CA LEU A 76 -6.02 -4.53 -8.63
C LEU A 76 -7.18 -3.83 -7.95
N LEU A 77 -7.03 -2.55 -7.60
CA LEU A 77 -8.08 -1.80 -6.91
C LEU A 77 -9.34 -1.67 -7.77
N LEU A 78 -9.20 -1.25 -9.02
CA LEU A 78 -10.35 -0.97 -9.88
C LEU A 78 -11.08 -2.25 -10.30
N SER A 79 -10.36 -3.30 -10.71
CA SER A 79 -10.98 -4.59 -11.05
C SER A 79 -11.72 -5.18 -9.86
N THR A 80 -11.15 -5.11 -8.66
CA THR A 80 -11.79 -5.60 -7.44
C THR A 80 -13.12 -4.89 -7.19
N TRP A 81 -13.13 -3.55 -7.28
CA TRP A 81 -14.36 -2.77 -7.13
C TRP A 81 -15.39 -3.06 -8.22
N ILE A 82 -14.97 -3.16 -9.47
CA ILE A 82 -15.86 -3.46 -10.60
C ILE A 82 -16.50 -4.85 -10.41
N THR A 83 -15.70 -5.86 -10.10
CA THR A 83 -16.17 -7.24 -9.88
C THR A 83 -17.09 -7.30 -8.66
N TYR A 84 -16.73 -6.63 -7.57
CA TYR A 84 -17.54 -6.58 -6.35
C TYR A 84 -18.90 -5.90 -6.57
N LEU A 85 -18.91 -4.70 -7.17
CA LEU A 85 -20.14 -3.97 -7.45
C LEU A 85 -21.00 -4.67 -8.50
N GLY A 86 -20.37 -5.30 -9.49
CA GLY A 86 -21.07 -6.15 -10.45
C GLY A 86 -21.75 -7.32 -9.75
N ALA A 87 -21.05 -8.06 -8.89
CA ALA A 87 -21.65 -9.15 -8.13
C ALA A 87 -22.79 -8.65 -7.21
N LEU A 88 -22.62 -7.50 -6.56
CA LEU A 88 -23.67 -6.91 -5.72
C LEU A 88 -24.91 -6.50 -6.52
N ALA A 89 -24.74 -5.91 -7.72
CA ALA A 89 -25.84 -5.51 -8.58
C ALA A 89 -26.65 -6.69 -9.12
N PHE A 90 -26.03 -7.87 -9.20
CA PHE A 90 -26.65 -9.11 -9.65
C PHE A 90 -26.82 -10.12 -8.49
N SER A 91 -27.00 -9.65 -7.25
CA SER A 91 -27.14 -10.49 -6.06
C SER A 91 -28.34 -11.46 -6.11
N CYS A 92 -29.37 -11.15 -6.90
CA CYS A 92 -30.52 -12.02 -7.11
C CYS A 92 -30.23 -13.26 -7.98
N PHE A 93 -29.09 -13.29 -8.68
CA PHE A 93 -28.70 -14.43 -9.50
C PHE A 93 -28.12 -15.55 -8.64
N ARG A 94 -28.24 -16.80 -9.12
CA ARG A 94 -27.69 -17.97 -8.41
C ARG A 94 -26.19 -17.90 -8.18
N GLN A 95 -25.44 -17.23 -9.07
CA GLN A 95 -23.98 -17.08 -8.97
C GLN A 95 -23.56 -15.64 -9.29
N PRO A 96 -23.69 -14.70 -8.33
CA PRO A 96 -23.42 -13.29 -8.56
C PRO A 96 -21.97 -13.00 -8.97
N LEU A 97 -21.00 -13.79 -8.48
CA LEU A 97 -19.59 -13.67 -8.88
C LEU A 97 -19.34 -13.88 -10.38
N ILE A 98 -20.12 -14.74 -11.06
CA ILE A 98 -20.00 -14.87 -12.52
C ILE A 98 -20.36 -13.55 -13.18
N MET A 99 -21.47 -12.94 -12.75
CA MET A 99 -21.90 -11.65 -13.29
C MET A 99 -20.87 -10.54 -12.99
N GLY A 100 -20.31 -10.52 -11.79
CA GLY A 100 -19.21 -9.62 -11.43
C GLY A 100 -18.00 -9.74 -12.37
N ASN A 101 -17.55 -10.96 -12.64
CA ASN A 101 -16.43 -11.19 -13.56
C ASN A 101 -16.77 -10.84 -15.02
N ILE A 102 -17.98 -11.15 -15.49
CA ILE A 102 -18.45 -10.74 -16.83
C ILE A 102 -18.43 -9.21 -16.96
N VAL A 103 -18.98 -8.49 -15.97
CA VAL A 103 -18.98 -7.02 -15.94
C VAL A 103 -17.55 -6.48 -16.02
N PHE A 104 -16.61 -7.05 -15.24
CA PHE A 104 -15.20 -6.67 -15.33
C PHE A 104 -14.63 -6.90 -16.73
N PHE A 105 -14.80 -8.08 -17.32
CA PHE A 105 -14.27 -8.38 -18.65
C PHE A 105 -14.88 -7.50 -19.75
N LEU A 106 -16.16 -7.15 -19.67
CA LEU A 106 -16.80 -6.22 -20.60
C LEU A 106 -16.19 -4.81 -20.50
N ILE A 107 -16.03 -4.29 -19.29
CA ILE A 107 -15.40 -2.98 -19.05
C ILE A 107 -13.93 -3.00 -19.48
N PHE A 108 -13.23 -4.10 -19.21
CA PHE A 108 -11.86 -4.33 -19.64
C PHE A 108 -11.73 -4.25 -21.17
N VAL A 109 -12.53 -5.01 -21.92
CA VAL A 109 -12.49 -4.99 -23.40
C VAL A 109 -12.80 -3.60 -23.93
N LEU A 110 -13.80 -2.91 -23.35
CA LEU A 110 -14.14 -1.54 -23.73
C LEU A 110 -12.98 -0.57 -23.48
N ALA A 111 -12.34 -0.66 -22.31
CA ALA A 111 -11.21 0.18 -21.96
C ALA A 111 -9.98 -0.13 -22.82
N ALA A 112 -9.66 -1.41 -23.03
CA ALA A 112 -8.61 -1.85 -23.93
C ALA A 112 -8.85 -1.32 -25.35
N PHE A 113 -10.07 -1.38 -25.87
CA PHE A 113 -10.39 -0.87 -27.21
C PHE A 113 -10.30 0.66 -27.29
N LYS A 114 -10.94 1.38 -26.36
CA LYS A 114 -11.03 2.86 -26.38
C LYS A 114 -9.72 3.55 -26.00
N LEU A 115 -8.92 2.96 -25.12
CA LEU A 115 -7.70 3.56 -24.59
C LEU A 115 -6.45 3.10 -25.35
N ARG A 116 -6.48 1.98 -26.07
CA ARG A 116 -5.34 1.52 -26.91
C ARG A 116 -4.97 2.50 -28.03
N LYS A 117 -5.95 3.15 -28.65
CA LYS A 117 -5.77 4.00 -29.85
C LYS A 117 -5.49 5.48 -29.55
N ARG A 118 -5.29 5.87 -28.29
CA ARG A 118 -4.89 7.23 -27.95
C ARG A 118 -3.38 7.27 -27.73
N PRO A 119 -2.55 7.39 -28.79
CA PRO A 119 -1.16 7.76 -28.59
C PRO A 119 -1.19 9.14 -27.92
N VAL A 120 -0.52 9.23 -26.78
CA VAL A 120 -0.52 10.36 -25.85
C VAL A 120 0.28 11.52 -26.46
N SER A 121 -0.04 11.95 -27.69
CA SER A 121 0.91 12.70 -28.53
C SER A 121 1.27 14.10 -28.05
N ASN A 122 0.73 14.57 -26.93
CA ASN A 122 1.05 15.88 -26.35
C ASN A 122 1.25 15.83 -24.82
N TYR A 123 1.87 14.74 -24.34
CA TYR A 123 2.49 14.61 -23.00
C TYR A 123 3.81 13.80 -23.07
N LEU A 124 4.32 13.60 -24.30
CA LEU A 124 5.20 12.53 -24.80
C LEU A 124 6.65 12.61 -24.33
N GLU A 125 6.91 12.19 -23.11
CA GLU A 125 7.79 11.04 -22.89
C GLU A 125 7.15 10.25 -21.75
N THR A 126 6.75 8.99 -21.98
CA THR A 126 6.14 8.16 -20.93
C THR A 126 7.10 7.89 -19.77
N PHE A 127 8.39 8.09 -20.05
CA PHE A 127 9.48 7.98 -19.12
C PHE A 127 10.09 9.35 -18.90
N ARG A 128 10.13 9.79 -17.63
CA ARG A 128 11.02 10.86 -17.22
C ARG A 128 12.46 10.46 -17.51
N LEU A 129 13.31 11.42 -17.87
CA LEU A 129 14.76 11.22 -17.87
C LEU A 129 15.18 10.61 -16.55
N ARG A 130 15.77 9.42 -16.67
CA ARG A 130 16.10 8.60 -15.53
C ARG A 130 17.36 9.13 -14.84
N ALA A 131 17.43 8.99 -13.52
CA ALA A 131 18.66 9.31 -12.79
C ALA A 131 19.83 8.45 -13.30
N VAL A 132 21.03 9.01 -13.31
CA VAL A 132 22.24 8.30 -13.75
C VAL A 132 22.46 7.04 -12.90
N GLY A 133 22.77 5.92 -13.55
CA GLY A 133 23.04 4.64 -12.89
C GLY A 133 22.74 3.43 -13.78
N SER A 134 23.09 2.24 -13.29
CA SER A 134 22.95 0.99 -14.06
C SER A 134 21.58 0.32 -13.90
N ALA A 135 20.86 0.13 -15.01
CA ALA A 135 19.56 -0.56 -15.12
C ALA A 135 19.57 -1.98 -14.53
N LEU A 136 20.69 -2.69 -14.72
CA LEU A 136 20.88 -4.07 -14.27
C LEU A 136 20.72 -4.21 -12.75
N TRP A 137 21.32 -3.31 -11.97
CA TRP A 137 21.27 -3.37 -10.52
C TRP A 137 19.85 -3.21 -9.96
N ASP A 138 18.95 -2.51 -10.65
CA ASP A 138 17.56 -2.45 -10.18
C ASP A 138 16.85 -3.78 -10.36
N TRP A 139 17.08 -4.45 -11.48
CA TRP A 139 16.52 -5.78 -11.71
C TRP A 139 17.09 -6.81 -10.74
N ILE A 140 18.38 -6.73 -10.40
CA ILE A 140 19.00 -7.57 -9.36
C ILE A 140 18.30 -7.36 -8.02
N PHE A 141 18.14 -6.11 -7.58
CA PHE A 141 17.46 -5.81 -6.30
C PHE A 141 15.99 -6.25 -6.33
N ILE A 142 15.26 -5.99 -7.42
CA ILE A 142 13.87 -6.45 -7.57
C ILE A 142 13.78 -7.98 -7.54
N GLY A 143 14.73 -8.68 -8.17
CA GLY A 143 14.83 -10.14 -8.11
C GLY A 143 15.07 -10.65 -6.68
N ALA A 144 15.99 -10.02 -5.94
CA ALA A 144 16.23 -10.34 -4.54
C ALA A 144 14.98 -10.08 -3.67
N TYR A 145 14.28 -8.97 -3.90
CA TYR A 145 13.01 -8.68 -3.23
C TYR A 145 11.92 -9.69 -3.59
N ALA A 146 11.90 -10.21 -4.82
CA ALA A 146 10.94 -11.23 -5.23
C ALA A 146 11.16 -12.53 -4.47
N VAL A 147 12.42 -12.96 -4.33
CA VAL A 147 12.78 -14.14 -3.52
C VAL A 147 12.35 -13.95 -2.07
N LEU A 148 12.67 -12.80 -1.48
CA LEU A 148 12.30 -12.48 -0.09
C LEU A 148 10.78 -12.42 0.10
N ALA A 149 10.05 -11.80 -0.83
CA ALA A 149 8.59 -11.73 -0.81
C ALA A 149 7.96 -13.12 -0.92
N CYS A 150 8.46 -13.98 -1.82
CA CYS A 150 8.00 -15.36 -1.93
C CYS A 150 8.20 -16.12 -0.61
N TRP A 151 9.42 -16.06 -0.06
CA TRP A 151 9.72 -16.68 1.22
C TRP A 151 8.78 -16.18 2.33
N LEU A 152 8.62 -14.86 2.49
CA LEU A 152 7.80 -14.28 3.55
C LEU A 152 6.32 -14.70 3.46
N MET A 153 5.75 -14.72 2.24
CA MET A 153 4.32 -15.05 2.06
C MET A 153 4.06 -16.54 2.23
N PHE A 154 4.92 -17.41 1.71
CA PHE A 154 4.76 -18.87 1.87
C PHE A 154 5.20 -19.40 3.23
N ALA A 155 6.08 -18.69 3.95
CA ALA A 155 6.44 -19.05 5.32
C ALA A 155 5.30 -18.77 6.33
N THR A 156 4.41 -17.83 6.03
CA THR A 156 3.30 -17.44 6.93
C THR A 156 1.98 -18.11 6.60
N LEU A 157 1.73 -18.40 5.31
CA LEU A 157 0.55 -19.10 4.83
C LEU A 157 0.94 -20.07 3.71
N ASN A 158 0.73 -21.36 3.93
CA ASN A 158 1.06 -22.41 2.97
C ASN A 158 -0.09 -23.41 2.81
N PHE A 159 -0.04 -24.21 1.75
CA PHE A 159 -1.00 -25.25 1.44
C PHE A 159 -0.26 -26.57 1.24
N LYS A 160 -0.53 -27.55 2.10
CA LYS A 160 0.11 -28.87 2.02
C LYS A 160 -0.88 -29.95 2.43
N GLY A 161 -0.95 -31.02 1.63
CA GLY A 161 -1.81 -32.18 1.94
C GLY A 161 -3.29 -31.84 2.07
N GLY A 162 -3.80 -30.88 1.28
CA GLY A 162 -5.20 -30.44 1.37
C GLY A 162 -5.51 -29.46 2.50
N ALA A 163 -4.56 -29.20 3.41
CA ALA A 163 -4.77 -28.35 4.58
C ALA A 163 -4.07 -26.99 4.47
N PHE A 164 -4.64 -26.00 5.14
CA PHE A 164 -4.01 -24.69 5.33
C PHE A 164 -2.98 -24.79 6.45
N HIS A 165 -1.73 -24.43 6.14
CA HIS A 165 -0.66 -24.32 7.10
C HIS A 165 -0.46 -22.85 7.42
N ILE A 166 -0.92 -22.43 8.60
CA ILE A 166 -0.87 -21.04 9.04
C ILE A 166 0.13 -20.93 10.17
N THR A 167 1.03 -19.95 10.11
CA THR A 167 1.93 -19.69 11.24
C THR A 167 1.14 -19.28 12.48
N PHE A 168 1.56 -19.75 13.65
CA PHE A 168 0.85 -19.54 14.92
C PHE A 168 0.51 -18.06 15.19
N ARG A 169 1.44 -17.14 14.87
CA ARG A 169 1.26 -15.70 15.09
C ARG A 169 0.25 -15.03 14.15
N ALA A 170 -0.13 -15.70 13.06
CA ALA A 170 -1.05 -15.16 12.06
C ALA A 170 -2.37 -15.91 12.01
N TRP A 171 -2.54 -16.97 12.82
CA TRP A 171 -3.75 -17.79 12.87
C TRP A 171 -5.02 -16.97 13.10
N THR A 172 -5.02 -16.01 14.02
CA THR A 172 -6.21 -15.20 14.31
C THR A 172 -6.58 -14.30 13.14
N ASP A 173 -5.58 -13.69 12.51
CA ASP A 173 -5.78 -12.80 11.36
C ASP A 173 -6.24 -13.59 10.14
N PHE A 174 -5.54 -14.68 9.78
CA PHE A 174 -5.92 -15.50 8.62
C PHE A 174 -7.21 -16.30 8.86
N GLY A 175 -7.46 -16.80 10.08
CA GLY A 175 -8.67 -17.56 10.38
C GLY A 175 -9.94 -16.75 10.08
N ALA A 176 -9.99 -15.49 10.51
CA ALA A 176 -11.11 -14.60 10.22
C ALA A 176 -11.19 -14.23 8.72
N ASN A 177 -10.06 -13.83 8.13
CA ASN A 177 -10.04 -13.29 6.78
C ASN A 177 -10.17 -14.34 5.66
N LEU A 178 -9.63 -15.55 5.85
CA LEU A 178 -9.81 -16.66 4.90
C LEU A 178 -11.24 -17.17 4.93
N SER A 179 -11.88 -17.23 6.11
CA SER A 179 -13.30 -17.55 6.22
C SER A 179 -14.17 -16.52 5.50
N LEU A 180 -13.79 -15.24 5.59
CA LEU A 180 -14.45 -14.17 4.83
C LEU A 180 -14.27 -14.31 3.32
N ALA A 181 -13.06 -14.65 2.85
CA ALA A 181 -12.84 -14.93 1.42
C ALA A 181 -13.73 -16.10 0.95
N GLN A 182 -13.77 -17.18 1.72
CA GLN A 182 -14.59 -18.37 1.44
C GLN A 182 -16.09 -18.08 1.44
N SER A 183 -16.58 -17.12 2.24
CA SER A 183 -18.00 -16.78 2.23
C SER A 183 -18.44 -16.16 0.89
N PHE A 184 -17.58 -15.41 0.21
CA PHE A 184 -17.87 -14.91 -1.14
C PHE A 184 -17.89 -16.05 -2.17
N VAL A 185 -17.00 -17.03 -2.03
CA VAL A 185 -16.84 -18.15 -2.98
C VAL A 185 -17.96 -19.17 -2.84
N LEU A 186 -18.13 -19.72 -1.63
CA LEU A 186 -19.04 -20.83 -1.33
C LEU A 186 -20.38 -20.37 -0.78
N GLY A 187 -20.36 -19.31 0.03
CA GLY A 187 -21.56 -18.78 0.70
C GLY A 187 -22.39 -17.83 -0.15
N HIS A 188 -21.92 -17.46 -1.36
CA HIS A 188 -22.57 -16.48 -2.23
C HIS A 188 -22.94 -15.19 -1.49
N ASN A 189 -22.00 -14.63 -0.72
CA ASN A 189 -22.21 -13.52 0.22
C ASN A 189 -22.51 -12.16 -0.45
N PHE A 190 -23.68 -12.03 -1.09
CA PHE A 190 -24.22 -10.82 -1.72
C PHE A 190 -25.72 -10.71 -1.38
N PRO A 191 -26.17 -9.68 -0.62
CA PRO A 191 -25.37 -8.61 -0.02
C PRO A 191 -24.34 -9.11 0.98
N SER A 192 -23.26 -8.33 1.16
CA SER A 192 -22.10 -8.76 1.93
C SER A 192 -22.35 -8.69 3.43
N GLU A 193 -22.43 -9.84 4.07
CA GLU A 193 -22.62 -10.00 5.52
C GLU A 193 -21.38 -10.59 6.20
N HIS A 194 -21.33 -10.45 7.52
CA HIS A 194 -20.26 -11.02 8.32
C HIS A 194 -20.43 -12.55 8.43
N PRO A 195 -19.40 -13.35 8.08
CA PRO A 195 -19.55 -14.81 7.98
C PRO A 195 -19.87 -15.51 9.30
N PHE A 196 -19.55 -14.87 10.43
CA PHE A 196 -19.82 -15.41 11.77
C PHE A 196 -21.03 -14.77 12.47
N PHE A 197 -21.61 -13.71 11.90
CA PHE A 197 -22.74 -12.99 12.49
C PHE A 197 -23.78 -12.71 11.39
N PRO A 198 -24.68 -13.67 11.10
CA PRO A 198 -25.69 -13.51 10.05
C PRO A 198 -26.56 -12.27 10.28
N GLY A 199 -26.88 -11.54 9.21
CA GLY A 199 -27.62 -10.28 9.25
C GLY A 199 -26.81 -9.05 9.67
N GLU A 200 -25.55 -9.22 10.11
CA GLU A 200 -24.65 -8.10 10.41
C GLU A 200 -23.77 -7.75 9.21
N THR A 201 -23.52 -6.46 9.01
CA THR A 201 -22.61 -5.98 7.97
C THR A 201 -21.14 -6.29 8.33
N ILE A 202 -20.29 -6.38 7.32
CA ILE A 202 -18.85 -6.53 7.53
C ILE A 202 -18.27 -5.20 8.03
N ARG A 203 -17.77 -5.19 9.28
CA ARG A 203 -17.20 -3.98 9.94
C ARG A 203 -15.67 -3.87 9.83
N TYR A 204 -15.07 -4.66 8.93
CA TYR A 204 -13.64 -4.68 8.64
C TYR A 204 -13.40 -4.54 7.13
N HIS A 205 -12.20 -4.11 6.72
CA HIS A 205 -11.87 -4.00 5.30
C HIS A 205 -11.73 -5.39 4.67
N PHE A 206 -12.53 -5.67 3.66
CA PHE A 206 -12.70 -7.00 3.10
C PHE A 206 -12.32 -7.12 1.62
N LEU A 207 -12.11 -6.01 0.88
CA LEU A 207 -11.97 -6.08 -0.58
C LEU A 207 -10.76 -6.88 -1.06
N PHE A 208 -9.62 -6.81 -0.37
CA PHE A 208 -8.47 -7.64 -0.69
C PHE A 208 -8.78 -9.14 -0.57
N TRP A 209 -9.53 -9.51 0.46
CA TRP A 209 -9.91 -10.90 0.74
C TRP A 209 -11.02 -11.38 -0.21
N PHE A 210 -11.97 -10.50 -0.53
CA PHE A 210 -12.91 -10.72 -1.63
C PHE A 210 -12.17 -10.98 -2.95
N GLN A 211 -11.14 -10.20 -3.29
CA GLN A 211 -10.37 -10.40 -4.52
C GLN A 211 -9.61 -11.73 -4.50
N ALA A 212 -9.06 -12.14 -3.35
CA ALA A 212 -8.45 -13.46 -3.20
C ALA A 212 -9.48 -14.58 -3.38
N GLY A 213 -10.67 -14.43 -2.81
CA GLY A 213 -11.82 -15.33 -3.03
C GLY A 213 -12.25 -15.35 -4.50
N ASN A 214 -12.26 -14.21 -5.20
CA ASN A 214 -12.58 -14.17 -6.62
C ASN A 214 -11.56 -14.96 -7.46
N LEU A 215 -10.27 -14.90 -7.13
CA LEU A 215 -9.27 -15.75 -7.80
C LEU A 215 -9.51 -17.23 -7.52
N GLU A 216 -9.99 -17.58 -6.33
CA GLU A 216 -10.37 -18.95 -6.01
C GLU A 216 -11.60 -19.41 -6.77
N PHE A 217 -12.62 -18.57 -6.85
CA PHE A 217 -13.78 -18.80 -7.69
C PHE A 217 -13.40 -19.03 -9.17
N LEU A 218 -12.36 -18.33 -9.64
CA LEU A 218 -11.79 -18.49 -10.98
C LEU A 218 -10.81 -19.65 -11.10
N GLY A 219 -10.65 -20.52 -10.09
CA GLY A 219 -9.89 -21.77 -10.20
C GLY A 219 -8.53 -21.82 -9.52
N LEU A 220 -8.09 -20.76 -8.84
CA LEU A 220 -6.83 -20.78 -8.10
C LEU A 220 -7.04 -21.29 -6.67
N ASN A 221 -6.09 -22.02 -6.09
CA ASN A 221 -6.18 -22.33 -4.66
C ASN A 221 -6.15 -21.04 -3.82
N LEU A 222 -6.98 -20.91 -2.78
CA LEU A 222 -7.07 -19.67 -1.98
C LEU A 222 -5.74 -19.21 -1.41
N VAL A 223 -4.93 -20.13 -0.86
CA VAL A 223 -3.60 -19.79 -0.32
C VAL A 223 -2.71 -19.21 -1.43
N TRP A 224 -2.75 -19.79 -2.62
CA TRP A 224 -2.05 -19.25 -3.78
C TRP A 224 -2.61 -17.89 -4.21
N GLY A 225 -3.93 -17.71 -4.24
CA GLY A 225 -4.55 -16.41 -4.54
C GLY A 225 -4.09 -15.32 -3.57
N VAL A 226 -4.14 -15.59 -2.27
CA VAL A 226 -3.66 -14.66 -1.24
C VAL A 226 -2.15 -14.43 -1.38
N ASN A 227 -1.33 -15.47 -1.54
CA ASN A 227 0.13 -15.36 -1.66
C ASN A 227 0.56 -14.58 -2.91
N LEU A 228 0.01 -14.90 -4.09
CA LEU A 228 0.36 -14.21 -5.34
C LEU A 228 -0.01 -12.73 -5.29
N LEU A 229 -1.21 -12.39 -4.82
CA LEU A 229 -1.61 -10.99 -4.62
C LEU A 229 -0.68 -10.27 -3.65
N SER A 230 -0.26 -10.94 -2.57
CA SER A 230 0.62 -10.36 -1.55
C SER A 230 2.05 -10.15 -2.06
N ILE A 231 2.60 -11.13 -2.79
CA ILE A 231 3.94 -11.06 -3.39
C ILE A 231 3.98 -9.92 -4.42
N ALA A 232 3.00 -9.89 -5.33
CA ALA A 232 2.91 -8.84 -6.34
C ALA A 232 2.70 -7.45 -5.71
N SER A 233 1.89 -7.35 -4.65
CA SER A 233 1.70 -6.10 -3.90
C SER A 233 2.97 -5.64 -3.21
N LEU A 234 3.75 -6.55 -2.60
CA LEU A 234 4.99 -6.20 -1.91
C LEU A 234 6.06 -5.76 -2.91
N LEU A 235 6.20 -6.49 -4.02
CA LEU A 235 7.07 -6.08 -5.11
C LEU A 235 6.68 -4.72 -5.68
N ALA A 236 5.40 -4.48 -5.91
CA ALA A 236 4.90 -3.20 -6.38
C ALA A 236 5.22 -2.08 -5.37
N LEU A 237 4.98 -2.30 -4.07
CA LEU A 237 5.32 -1.34 -3.02
C LEU A 237 6.80 -0.98 -3.02
N LEU A 238 7.70 -1.97 -3.06
CA LEU A 238 9.15 -1.74 -3.06
C LEU A 238 9.60 -1.00 -4.32
N ILE A 239 9.06 -1.35 -5.49
CA ILE A 239 9.31 -0.64 -6.75
C ILE A 239 8.80 0.81 -6.66
N LEU A 240 7.67 1.07 -6.02
CA LEU A 240 7.15 2.42 -5.82
C LEU A 240 7.99 3.22 -4.81
N ILE A 241 8.51 2.59 -3.75
CA ILE A 241 9.50 3.24 -2.87
C ILE A 241 10.73 3.63 -3.68
N MET A 242 11.23 2.74 -4.54
CA MET A 242 12.35 3.05 -5.42
C MET A 242 12.01 4.22 -6.36
N ALA A 243 10.87 4.17 -7.04
CA ALA A 243 10.44 5.21 -7.98
C ALA A 243 10.26 6.57 -7.30
N PHE A 244 9.56 6.60 -6.16
CA PHE A 244 9.34 7.82 -5.38
C PHE A 244 10.66 8.43 -4.93
N THR A 245 11.59 7.61 -4.45
CA THR A 245 12.91 8.04 -3.97
C THR A 245 13.79 8.54 -5.11
N GLU A 246 13.76 7.86 -6.26
CA GLU A 246 14.48 8.28 -7.47
C GLU A 246 13.97 9.63 -7.96
N ILE A 247 12.66 9.84 -7.99
CA ILE A 247 12.04 11.14 -8.32
C ILE A 247 12.44 12.22 -7.33
N LEU A 248 12.45 11.88 -6.04
CA LEU A 248 12.68 12.83 -4.98
C LEU A 248 14.13 13.31 -4.94
N PHE A 249 15.10 12.40 -5.04
CA PHE A 249 16.53 12.70 -4.86
C PHE A 249 17.38 12.58 -6.12
N ASN A 250 16.78 12.22 -7.27
CA ASN A 250 17.48 12.00 -8.53
C ASN A 250 18.64 10.99 -8.41
N SER A 251 18.45 9.91 -7.64
CA SER A 251 19.48 8.89 -7.42
C SER A 251 18.92 7.47 -7.35
N ARG A 252 19.50 6.60 -8.17
CA ARG A 252 19.15 5.17 -8.24
C ARG A 252 19.77 4.33 -7.14
N VAL A 253 20.86 4.81 -6.54
CA VAL A 253 21.47 4.11 -5.40
C VAL A 253 20.64 4.35 -4.15
N VAL A 254 20.28 5.62 -3.90
CA VAL A 254 19.43 5.99 -2.77
C VAL A 254 18.07 5.27 -2.83
N SER A 255 17.50 5.11 -4.02
CA SER A 255 16.24 4.38 -4.19
C SER A 255 16.30 2.91 -3.80
N ARG A 256 17.39 2.20 -4.15
CA ARG A 256 17.64 0.81 -3.73
C ARG A 256 17.89 0.69 -2.23
N ILE A 257 18.64 1.63 -1.64
CA ILE A 257 18.85 1.67 -0.19
C ILE A 257 17.50 1.89 0.53
N ALA A 258 16.69 2.85 0.08
CA ALA A 258 15.38 3.14 0.65
C ALA A 258 14.43 1.94 0.63
N ALA A 259 14.33 1.24 -0.49
CA ALA A 259 13.52 0.03 -0.59
C ALA A 259 14.07 -1.11 0.30
N SER A 260 15.40 -1.21 0.46
CA SER A 260 16.00 -2.21 1.35
C SER A 260 15.70 -1.91 2.83
N LEU A 261 15.72 -0.63 3.23
CA LEU A 261 15.39 -0.19 4.59
C LEU A 261 13.95 -0.49 5.01
N PHE A 262 13.06 -0.82 4.08
CA PHE A 262 11.71 -1.32 4.39
C PHE A 262 11.74 -2.53 5.33
N PHE A 263 12.72 -3.42 5.17
CA PHE A 263 12.81 -4.67 5.94
C PHE A 263 13.48 -4.51 7.31
N PHE A 264 14.14 -3.38 7.56
CA PHE A 264 14.96 -3.20 8.75
C PHE A 264 14.31 -2.23 9.74
N SER A 265 14.10 -2.74 10.97
CA SER A 265 13.76 -1.88 12.11
C SER A 265 15.03 -1.20 12.65
N THR A 266 14.89 0.06 13.04
CA THR A 266 15.96 0.86 13.64
C THR A 266 15.74 1.12 15.13
N SER A 267 14.79 0.39 15.74
CA SER A 267 14.48 0.49 17.17
C SER A 267 15.70 0.19 18.03
N PHE A 268 15.86 0.90 19.13
CA PHE A 268 16.90 0.60 20.13
C PHE A 268 16.64 -0.67 20.95
N SER A 269 15.56 -1.43 20.67
CA SER A 269 15.31 -2.75 21.28
C SER A 269 16.47 -3.74 21.13
N TYR A 270 17.34 -3.59 20.11
CA TYR A 270 18.53 -4.44 19.97
C TYR A 270 19.61 -4.16 21.02
N ILE A 271 19.65 -2.97 21.63
CA ILE A 271 20.68 -2.59 22.61
C ILE A 271 20.61 -3.48 23.86
N PRO A 272 19.46 -3.59 24.57
CA PRO A 272 19.37 -4.50 25.72
C PRO A 272 19.58 -5.96 25.33
N PHE A 273 19.13 -6.36 24.12
CA PHE A 273 19.38 -7.70 23.59
C PHE A 273 20.87 -8.00 23.41
N LEU A 274 21.64 -7.11 22.77
CA LEU A 274 23.08 -7.32 22.58
C LEU A 274 23.84 -7.27 23.91
N ARG A 275 23.43 -6.42 24.85
CA ARG A 275 24.02 -6.34 26.19
C ARG A 275 23.80 -7.60 27.03
N SER A 276 22.75 -8.38 26.76
CA SER A 276 22.50 -9.64 27.46
C SER A 276 23.29 -10.81 26.89
N GLN A 277 23.98 -10.65 25.75
CA GLN A 277 24.78 -11.71 25.15
C GLN A 277 26.17 -11.75 25.78
N GLN A 278 26.65 -12.97 26.06
CA GLN A 278 27.96 -13.19 26.68
C GLN A 278 29.13 -13.06 25.70
N SER A 279 28.87 -13.19 24.39
CA SER A 279 29.87 -13.08 23.33
C SER A 279 29.23 -12.76 21.99
N PHE A 280 30.04 -12.33 21.00
CA PHE A 280 29.59 -12.12 19.63
C PHE A 280 29.03 -13.39 18.98
N GLN A 281 29.69 -14.54 19.21
CA GLN A 281 29.20 -15.84 18.73
C GLN A 281 27.86 -16.21 19.37
N GLY A 282 27.72 -15.98 20.68
CA GLY A 282 26.44 -16.16 21.38
C GLY A 282 25.33 -15.25 20.84
N ALA A 283 25.67 -14.01 20.45
CA ALA A 283 24.71 -13.10 19.84
C ALA A 283 24.23 -13.59 18.47
N ILE A 284 25.13 -14.09 17.61
CA ILE A 284 24.76 -14.68 16.32
C ILE A 284 23.85 -15.90 16.55
N ASP A 285 24.24 -16.79 17.47
CA ASP A 285 23.47 -17.99 17.78
C ASP A 285 22.06 -17.65 18.29
N ALA A 286 21.96 -16.67 19.19
CA ALA A 286 20.68 -16.17 19.70
C ALA A 286 19.80 -15.54 18.61
N ILE A 287 20.38 -14.83 17.64
CA ILE A 287 19.64 -14.26 16.50
C ILE A 287 19.10 -15.37 15.60
N LEU A 288 19.94 -16.35 15.24
CA LEU A 288 19.58 -17.44 14.33
C LEU A 288 18.47 -18.35 14.90
N HIS A 289 18.44 -18.52 16.22
CA HIS A 289 17.46 -19.36 16.90
C HIS A 289 16.29 -18.58 17.51
N SER A 290 16.21 -17.26 17.29
CA SER A 290 15.14 -16.44 17.84
C SER A 290 13.79 -16.78 17.21
N THR A 291 12.80 -17.01 18.08
CA THR A 291 11.39 -17.24 17.70
C THR A 291 10.47 -16.11 18.17
N GLN A 292 11.04 -15.06 18.76
CA GLN A 292 10.32 -13.94 19.34
C GLN A 292 10.88 -12.61 18.82
N PHE A 293 10.00 -11.61 18.73
CA PHE A 293 10.44 -10.24 18.46
C PHE A 293 11.17 -9.70 19.68
N LEU A 294 12.13 -8.81 19.43
CA LEU A 294 12.82 -8.12 20.52
C LEU A 294 11.81 -7.21 21.24
N PRO A 295 11.64 -7.36 22.56
CA PRO A 295 10.72 -6.51 23.31
C PRO A 295 11.22 -5.07 23.23
N SER A 296 10.30 -4.12 23.06
CA SER A 296 10.66 -2.71 23.11
C SER A 296 11.02 -2.24 24.52
N GLY A 297 10.66 -3.02 25.55
CA GLY A 297 10.80 -2.66 26.96
C GLY A 297 9.66 -1.77 27.47
N TYR A 298 8.65 -1.48 26.63
CA TYR A 298 7.44 -0.78 27.03
C TYR A 298 6.29 -1.76 27.28
N PRO A 299 5.50 -1.58 28.35
CA PRO A 299 4.37 -2.45 28.68
C PRO A 299 3.11 -2.12 27.86
N PHE A 300 3.27 -1.67 26.61
CA PHE A 300 2.15 -1.27 25.75
C PHE A 300 1.65 -2.45 24.91
N ARG A 301 0.38 -2.37 24.51
CA ARG A 301 -0.28 -3.47 23.80
C ARG A 301 0.38 -3.71 22.42
N GLY A 302 0.87 -4.92 22.22
CA GLY A 302 1.40 -5.43 20.95
C GLY A 302 2.85 -5.07 20.63
N GLU A 303 3.60 -4.55 21.60
CA GLU A 303 5.05 -4.35 21.48
C GLU A 303 5.79 -5.67 21.19
N ASP A 304 5.33 -6.80 21.73
CA ASP A 304 5.91 -8.13 21.48
C ASP A 304 5.41 -8.81 20.18
N TRP A 305 4.57 -8.11 19.41
CA TRP A 305 3.99 -8.64 18.17
C TRP A 305 4.74 -8.20 16.92
N GLY A 306 5.78 -7.37 17.07
CA GLY A 306 6.56 -6.89 15.94
C GLY A 306 5.79 -5.90 15.05
N VAL A 307 4.84 -5.14 15.63
CA VAL A 307 3.93 -4.23 14.91
C VAL A 307 4.59 -3.13 14.06
N LEU A 308 5.88 -2.86 14.28
CA LEU A 308 6.69 -1.89 13.51
C LEU A 308 7.85 -2.57 12.75
N THR A 309 7.66 -3.84 12.40
CA THR A 309 8.61 -4.66 11.62
C THR A 309 7.94 -5.20 10.36
N ALA A 310 8.72 -5.87 9.50
CA ALA A 310 8.21 -6.52 8.29
C ALA A 310 7.09 -7.55 8.57
N SER A 311 6.99 -8.08 9.80
CA SER A 311 5.98 -9.08 10.17
C SER A 311 4.54 -8.59 10.07
N LEU A 312 4.30 -7.29 10.34
CA LEU A 312 2.97 -6.70 10.17
C LEU A 312 2.48 -6.90 8.73
N PHE A 313 3.35 -6.69 7.74
CA PHE A 313 3.00 -6.83 6.33
C PHE A 313 2.75 -8.29 5.93
N ALA A 314 3.36 -9.26 6.61
CA ALA A 314 3.12 -10.68 6.37
C ALA A 314 1.73 -11.13 6.88
N ASN A 315 1.27 -10.55 7.99
CA ASN A 315 -0.04 -10.85 8.59
C ASN A 315 -1.16 -10.01 7.94
N GLN A 316 -0.94 -8.70 7.80
CA GLN A 316 -1.91 -7.71 7.30
C GLN A 316 -1.64 -7.41 5.82
N ARG A 317 -1.78 -8.42 4.97
CA ARG A 317 -1.33 -8.36 3.55
C ARG A 317 -1.96 -7.25 2.71
N HIS A 318 -3.21 -6.92 2.98
CA HIS A 318 -3.93 -5.84 2.31
C HIS A 318 -3.34 -4.45 2.64
N LEU A 319 -2.60 -4.29 3.74
CA LEU A 319 -1.90 -3.05 4.10
C LEU A 319 -0.82 -2.71 3.07
N ILE A 320 -0.14 -3.72 2.51
CA ILE A 320 0.95 -3.55 1.54
C ILE A 320 0.45 -2.78 0.32
N SER A 321 -0.59 -3.30 -0.35
CA SER A 321 -1.18 -2.67 -1.52
C SER A 321 -1.83 -1.33 -1.19
N ALA A 322 -2.44 -1.19 0.00
CA ALA A 322 -2.99 0.08 0.46
C ALA A 322 -1.95 1.20 0.47
N ILE A 323 -0.78 0.95 1.07
CA ILE A 323 0.35 1.90 1.06
C ILE A 323 0.87 2.11 -0.36
N GLY A 324 0.88 1.06 -1.18
CA GLY A 324 1.20 1.15 -2.61
C GLY A 324 0.30 2.17 -3.33
N PHE A 325 -1.02 2.13 -3.12
CA PHE A 325 -1.96 3.11 -3.71
C PHE A 325 -1.67 4.54 -3.27
N LEU A 326 -1.35 4.74 -1.98
CA LEU A 326 -0.91 6.05 -1.49
C LEU A 326 0.37 6.52 -2.21
N LEU A 327 1.36 5.65 -2.39
CA LEU A 327 2.59 5.99 -3.11
C LEU A 327 2.35 6.30 -4.59
N VAL A 328 1.43 5.62 -5.29
CA VAL A 328 1.05 5.98 -6.66
C VAL A 328 0.61 7.45 -6.72
N VAL A 329 -0.26 7.87 -5.81
CA VAL A 329 -0.78 9.24 -5.75
C VAL A 329 0.29 10.23 -5.32
N LEU A 330 1.15 9.89 -4.37
CA LEU A 330 2.25 10.76 -3.93
C LEU A 330 3.33 10.93 -5.00
N ILE A 331 3.65 9.88 -5.75
CA ILE A 331 4.54 9.96 -6.92
C ILE A 331 3.96 10.94 -7.94
N PHE A 332 2.68 10.80 -8.27
CA PHE A 332 1.99 11.74 -9.14
C PHE A 332 2.08 13.18 -8.63
N LEU A 333 1.84 13.43 -7.34
CA LEU A 333 1.92 14.78 -6.77
C LEU A 333 3.33 15.35 -6.84
N VAL A 334 4.34 14.60 -6.41
CA VAL A 334 5.74 15.06 -6.43
C VAL A 334 6.19 15.35 -7.86
N ASP A 335 5.82 14.49 -8.82
CA ASP A 335 6.05 14.71 -10.24
C ASP A 335 5.47 16.07 -10.67
N ARG A 336 4.19 16.34 -10.38
CA ARG A 336 3.54 17.62 -10.72
C ARG A 336 4.22 18.82 -10.06
N TYR A 337 4.61 18.72 -8.80
CA TYR A 337 5.28 19.81 -8.09
C TYR A 337 6.68 20.11 -8.64
N GLN A 338 7.43 19.09 -9.07
CA GLN A 338 8.77 19.27 -9.62
C GLN A 338 8.75 19.79 -11.07
N PHE A 339 7.79 19.33 -11.89
CA PHE A 339 7.65 19.76 -13.29
C PHE A 339 7.12 21.17 -13.46
N SER A 340 6.53 21.75 -12.43
CA SER A 340 5.91 23.07 -12.50
C SER A 340 6.83 24.22 -12.11
N LYS A 341 8.13 23.95 -11.96
CA LYS A 341 9.11 25.03 -11.98
C LYS A 341 9.12 25.60 -13.40
N PRO A 342 8.87 26.91 -13.60
CA PRO A 342 9.16 27.50 -14.90
C PRO A 342 10.63 27.22 -15.20
N GLU A 343 10.93 26.75 -16.41
CA GLU A 343 12.28 26.85 -16.94
C GLU A 343 12.70 28.30 -16.72
N VAL A 344 13.73 28.49 -15.91
CA VAL A 344 14.45 29.75 -15.92
C VAL A 344 15.01 29.81 -17.32
N ASN A 345 14.36 30.58 -18.20
CA ASN A 345 14.94 30.94 -19.48
C ASN A 345 16.40 31.30 -19.19
N PRO A 346 17.38 30.63 -19.81
CA PRO A 346 18.72 31.17 -19.81
C PRO A 346 18.55 32.58 -20.33
N GLY A 347 18.83 33.59 -19.49
CA GLY A 347 18.80 34.97 -19.93
C GLY A 347 19.61 35.08 -21.22
N PRO A 348 19.24 35.98 -22.15
CA PRO A 348 19.97 36.12 -23.40
C PRO A 348 21.45 36.25 -23.07
N SER A 349 22.23 35.28 -23.54
CA SER A 349 23.68 35.37 -23.51
C SER A 349 24.03 36.68 -24.21
N LEU A 350 24.65 37.60 -23.48
CA LEU A 350 25.24 38.80 -24.06
C LEU A 350 26.39 38.35 -24.96
N THR A 351 26.10 38.13 -26.23
CA THR A 351 27.10 38.28 -27.29
C THR A 351 27.02 39.73 -27.75
N GLU A 352 28.15 40.41 -27.57
CA GLU A 352 28.42 41.73 -28.09
C GLU A 352 28.25 41.76 -29.62
N GLU A 353 27.97 42.97 -30.10
CA GLU A 353 28.01 43.46 -31.49
C GLU A 353 26.73 43.37 -32.33
N GLY A 354 26.09 44.55 -32.45
CA GLY A 354 25.81 45.13 -33.76
C GLY A 354 24.44 44.86 -34.39
N GLU A 355 23.48 45.75 -34.11
CA GLU A 355 22.67 46.52 -35.09
C GLU A 355 21.26 46.81 -34.57
N ILE A 356 20.99 48.10 -34.38
CA ILE A 356 19.66 48.64 -34.06
C ILE A 356 18.89 48.71 -35.38
N SER A 357 17.90 47.83 -35.55
CA SER A 357 16.82 48.05 -36.51
C SER A 357 15.51 48.22 -35.76
N SER A 358 15.05 49.47 -35.72
CA SER A 358 13.76 49.89 -35.24
C SER A 358 12.66 49.39 -36.18
N LYS A 359 11.84 48.44 -35.70
CA LYS A 359 10.44 48.32 -36.11
C LYS A 359 9.57 48.11 -34.88
N THR A 360 9.02 49.23 -34.42
CA THR A 360 7.71 49.30 -33.77
C THR A 360 6.69 48.64 -34.68
N ASP A 361 6.10 47.54 -34.23
CA ASP A 361 4.67 47.31 -34.43
C ASP A 361 4.13 46.56 -33.21
N GLY A 362 3.08 47.14 -32.67
CA GLY A 362 2.46 46.70 -31.43
C GLY A 362 1.81 45.35 -31.59
N ASP A 363 2.19 44.42 -30.73
CA ASP A 363 1.25 43.47 -30.18
C ASP A 363 1.67 43.23 -28.74
N ALA A 364 1.06 44.02 -27.84
CA ALA A 364 1.14 43.77 -26.42
C ALA A 364 0.54 42.38 -26.19
N GLN A 365 1.41 41.38 -25.99
CA GLN A 365 1.02 40.03 -25.58
C GLN A 365 0.14 40.14 -24.33
N ILE A 366 -1.16 40.10 -24.58
CA ILE A 366 -2.19 39.91 -23.58
C ILE A 366 -1.79 38.65 -22.82
N ARG A 367 -1.59 38.80 -21.49
CA ARG A 367 -1.43 37.71 -20.54
C ARG A 367 -2.57 36.71 -20.79
N GLY A 368 -2.25 35.65 -21.52
CA GLY A 368 -3.23 34.69 -21.99
C GLY A 368 -3.94 34.03 -20.82
N VAL A 369 -5.26 34.15 -20.79
CA VAL A 369 -6.14 33.30 -19.99
C VAL A 369 -5.75 31.85 -20.28
N PRO A 370 -5.49 31.00 -19.28
CA PRO A 370 -5.13 29.60 -19.51
C PRO A 370 -6.20 28.95 -20.38
N SER A 371 -5.81 28.35 -21.51
CA SER A 371 -6.76 27.67 -22.39
C SER A 371 -7.55 26.63 -21.60
N ARG A 372 -8.85 26.46 -21.88
CA ARG A 372 -9.71 25.48 -21.18
C ARG A 372 -9.11 24.07 -21.17
N GLU A 373 -8.32 23.71 -22.19
CA GLU A 373 -7.60 22.43 -22.24
C GLU A 373 -6.41 22.36 -21.27
N SER A 374 -5.69 23.47 -21.05
CA SER A 374 -4.59 23.56 -20.08
C SER A 374 -5.05 23.33 -18.64
N PHE A 375 -6.29 23.68 -18.30
CA PHE A 375 -6.88 23.44 -16.98
C PHE A 375 -7.58 22.08 -16.85
N ARG A 376 -8.32 21.64 -17.89
CA ARG A 376 -9.07 20.38 -17.87
C ARG A 376 -8.17 19.16 -17.72
N ARG A 377 -7.00 19.15 -18.37
CA ARG A 377 -6.11 17.98 -18.38
C ARG A 377 -5.54 17.62 -16.99
N PRO A 378 -4.96 18.55 -16.21
CA PRO A 378 -4.54 18.25 -14.83
C PRO A 378 -5.75 17.91 -13.95
N LEU A 379 -6.89 18.59 -14.12
CA LEU A 379 -8.09 18.35 -13.31
C LEU A 379 -8.50 16.87 -13.26
N VAL A 380 -8.61 16.20 -14.42
CA VAL A 380 -9.05 14.79 -14.46
C VAL A 380 -8.07 13.86 -13.74
N ALA A 381 -6.75 14.11 -13.80
CA ALA A 381 -5.76 13.30 -13.10
C ALA A 381 -5.82 13.46 -11.57
N PHE A 382 -6.11 14.66 -11.07
CA PHE A 382 -6.34 14.89 -9.63
C PHE A 382 -7.65 14.26 -9.16
N ILE A 383 -8.73 14.34 -9.94
CA ILE A 383 -9.99 13.64 -9.65
C ILE A 383 -9.77 12.13 -9.60
N PHE A 384 -9.13 11.56 -10.63
CA PHE A 384 -8.82 10.13 -10.67
C PHE A 384 -7.98 9.68 -9.47
N SER A 385 -6.95 10.44 -9.11
CA SER A 385 -6.13 10.16 -7.92
C SER A 385 -6.94 10.27 -6.63
N GLY A 386 -7.90 11.19 -6.57
CA GLY A 386 -8.86 11.30 -5.47
C GLY A 386 -9.78 10.08 -5.38
N VAL A 387 -10.27 9.56 -6.51
CA VAL A 387 -11.06 8.32 -6.57
C VAL A 387 -10.24 7.13 -6.06
N LEU A 388 -8.97 7.01 -6.45
CA LEU A 388 -8.10 5.93 -5.95
C LEU A 388 -7.97 5.95 -4.42
N ILE A 389 -7.75 7.13 -3.82
CA ILE A 389 -7.69 7.27 -2.36
C ILE A 389 -9.08 7.02 -1.73
N GLY A 390 -10.14 7.57 -2.33
CA GLY A 390 -11.51 7.38 -1.85
C GLY A 390 -12.00 5.93 -1.91
N ALA A 391 -11.42 5.10 -2.78
CA ALA A 391 -11.72 3.67 -2.91
C ALA A 391 -11.01 2.79 -1.84
N LEU A 392 -10.25 3.39 -0.91
CA LEU A 392 -9.46 2.67 0.09
C LEU A 392 -10.18 2.24 1.37
N PRO A 393 -11.26 2.85 1.88
CA PRO A 393 -11.80 2.45 3.19
C PRO A 393 -12.12 0.96 3.34
N TYR A 394 -12.78 0.33 2.35
CA TYR A 394 -13.02 -1.13 2.36
C TYR A 394 -11.78 -1.98 2.02
N TRP A 395 -10.66 -1.35 1.62
CA TRP A 395 -9.38 -1.99 1.40
C TRP A 395 -8.46 -1.90 2.63
N ASN A 396 -8.26 -0.70 3.15
CA ASN A 396 -7.65 -0.39 4.42
C ASN A 396 -7.98 1.06 4.86
N SER A 397 -8.85 1.20 5.86
CA SER A 397 -9.29 2.51 6.38
C SER A 397 -8.18 3.32 7.08
N ALA A 398 -7.19 2.67 7.70
CA ALA A 398 -6.09 3.37 8.34
C ALA A 398 -5.17 4.08 7.32
N VAL A 399 -4.93 3.46 6.16
CA VAL A 399 -4.19 4.11 5.07
C VAL A 399 -5.02 5.21 4.40
N PHE A 400 -6.34 5.05 4.29
CA PHE A 400 -7.21 6.15 3.86
C PHE A 400 -7.06 7.39 4.77
N VAL A 401 -7.12 7.21 6.10
CA VAL A 401 -6.88 8.29 7.06
C VAL A 401 -5.47 8.87 6.90
N SER A 402 -4.46 8.00 6.78
CA SER A 402 -3.07 8.43 6.55
C SER A 402 -2.93 9.30 5.30
N ALA A 403 -3.59 8.90 4.20
CA ALA A 403 -3.61 9.64 2.95
C ALA A 403 -4.24 11.02 3.15
N LEU A 404 -5.42 11.12 3.77
CA LEU A 404 -6.08 12.41 4.01
C LEU A 404 -5.21 13.34 4.87
N VAL A 405 -4.59 12.84 5.94
CA VAL A 405 -3.72 13.63 6.81
C VAL A 405 -2.52 14.20 6.03
N VAL A 406 -1.84 13.36 5.25
CA VAL A 406 -0.69 13.78 4.43
C VAL A 406 -1.12 14.74 3.34
N LEU A 407 -2.23 14.47 2.63
CA LEU A 407 -2.74 15.30 1.54
C LEU A 407 -3.21 16.67 2.05
N MET A 408 -3.90 16.73 3.19
CA MET A 408 -4.25 17.98 3.86
C MET A 408 -2.99 18.77 4.24
N SER A 409 -1.96 18.10 4.76
CA SER A 409 -0.68 18.77 5.05
C SER A 409 -0.03 19.32 3.77
N ILE A 410 -0.07 18.56 2.66
CA ILE A 410 0.42 19.00 1.35
C ILE A 410 -0.37 20.22 0.84
N LEU A 411 -1.69 20.22 0.98
CA LEU A 411 -2.57 21.33 0.61
C LEU A 411 -2.14 22.65 1.26
N PHE A 412 -1.72 22.62 2.53
CA PHE A 412 -1.26 23.83 3.22
C PHE A 412 0.19 24.22 2.85
N LEU A 413 1.08 23.23 2.71
CA LEU A 413 2.53 23.45 2.57
C LEU A 413 2.99 23.77 1.13
N PHE A 414 2.17 23.47 0.12
CA PHE A 414 2.54 23.58 -1.29
C PHE A 414 1.56 24.43 -2.13
N PRO A 415 1.99 24.99 -3.29
CA PRO A 415 1.22 25.98 -4.03
C PRO A 415 0.06 25.43 -4.89
N TYR A 416 -0.02 24.12 -5.17
CA TYR A 416 -1.09 23.50 -5.97
C TYR A 416 -2.38 23.30 -5.16
N ARG A 417 -2.85 24.37 -4.49
CA ARG A 417 -3.90 24.28 -3.47
C ARG A 417 -5.24 23.84 -4.05
N LEU A 418 -5.68 24.45 -5.15
CA LEU A 418 -6.97 24.11 -5.77
C LEU A 418 -7.02 22.65 -6.21
N PHE A 419 -6.01 22.18 -6.94
CA PHE A 419 -5.97 20.80 -7.42
C PHE A 419 -5.84 19.78 -6.26
N SER A 420 -5.04 20.10 -5.24
CA SER A 420 -4.94 19.28 -4.03
C SER A 420 -6.28 19.22 -3.29
N ALA A 421 -7.00 20.34 -3.17
CA ALA A 421 -8.33 20.39 -2.57
C ALA A 421 -9.34 19.55 -3.36
N ILE A 422 -9.30 19.58 -4.70
CA ILE A 422 -10.17 18.75 -5.56
C ILE A 422 -9.89 17.25 -5.35
N LEU A 423 -8.63 16.85 -5.29
CA LEU A 423 -8.24 15.47 -5.00
C LEU A 423 -8.79 15.02 -3.64
N ILE A 424 -8.59 15.84 -2.60
CA ILE A 424 -9.06 15.54 -1.23
C ILE A 424 -10.59 15.48 -1.19
N ALA A 425 -11.27 16.46 -1.78
CA ALA A 425 -12.74 16.48 -1.84
C ALA A 425 -13.28 15.24 -2.55
N THR A 426 -12.68 14.84 -3.67
CA THR A 426 -13.06 13.61 -4.39
C THR A 426 -12.83 12.38 -3.52
N ALA A 427 -11.69 12.29 -2.83
CA ALA A 427 -11.39 11.19 -1.92
C ALA A 427 -12.40 11.08 -0.77
N ILE A 428 -12.82 12.21 -0.20
CA ILE A 428 -13.84 12.26 0.85
C ILE A 428 -15.21 11.84 0.30
N VAL A 429 -15.64 12.37 -0.84
CA VAL A 429 -16.95 12.05 -1.44
C VAL A 429 -17.07 10.56 -1.74
N VAL A 430 -16.03 9.95 -2.29
CA VAL A 430 -16.00 8.52 -2.62
C VAL A 430 -15.81 7.64 -1.37
N GLY A 431 -14.98 8.09 -0.41
CA GLY A 431 -14.60 7.29 0.75
C GLY A 431 -15.55 7.38 1.93
N LEU A 432 -16.21 8.51 2.15
CA LEU A 432 -17.08 8.73 3.31
C LEU A 432 -18.21 7.69 3.42
N PRO A 433 -18.95 7.33 2.35
CA PRO A 433 -19.98 6.29 2.44
C PRO A 433 -19.44 4.95 2.96
N GLN A 434 -18.26 4.54 2.51
CA GLN A 434 -17.62 3.30 2.95
C GLN A 434 -17.22 3.37 4.43
N VAL A 435 -16.68 4.50 4.88
CA VAL A 435 -16.31 4.70 6.30
C VAL A 435 -17.54 4.64 7.19
N LEU A 436 -18.65 5.25 6.78
CA LEU A 436 -19.91 5.23 7.54
C LEU A 436 -20.46 3.81 7.64
N LEU A 437 -20.40 3.03 6.56
CA LEU A 437 -20.83 1.63 6.55
C LEU A 437 -19.91 0.71 7.35
N LEU A 438 -18.60 0.97 7.41
CA LEU A 438 -17.70 0.22 8.30
C LEU A 438 -17.93 0.54 9.78
N ARG A 439 -18.41 1.76 10.09
CA ARG A 439 -18.64 2.23 11.46
C ARG A 439 -20.02 1.91 12.01
N SER A 440 -20.97 1.43 11.20
CA SER A 440 -22.34 1.15 11.63
C SER A 440 -22.35 0.12 12.78
N GLY A 441 -22.89 0.51 13.95
CA GLY A 441 -22.92 -0.29 15.18
C GLY A 441 -22.76 0.55 16.45
N THR A 442 -22.50 -0.08 17.61
CA THR A 442 -22.29 0.56 18.92
C THR A 442 -20.99 1.38 19.04
N ALA A 443 -20.17 1.43 17.99
CA ALA A 443 -18.85 2.09 17.97
C ALA A 443 -18.90 3.63 17.87
N GLY A 444 -20.10 4.24 17.93
CA GLY A 444 -20.31 5.67 17.72
C GLY A 444 -20.30 6.56 18.98
N THR A 445 -20.11 6.00 20.18
CA THR A 445 -20.24 6.76 21.44
C THR A 445 -18.92 7.30 22.01
N GLU A 446 -17.79 6.92 21.42
CA GLU A 446 -16.46 7.28 21.95
C GLU A 446 -15.92 8.59 21.34
N SER A 447 -15.26 9.41 22.16
CA SER A 447 -14.62 10.65 21.68
C SER A 447 -13.52 10.36 20.66
N LEU A 448 -13.56 11.05 19.52
CA LEU A 448 -12.51 10.99 18.50
C LEU A 448 -11.18 11.55 19.02
N PHE A 449 -11.22 12.64 19.80
CA PHE A 449 -10.04 13.18 20.44
C PHE A 449 -9.77 12.40 21.73
N TYR A 450 -8.58 11.80 21.80
CA TYR A 450 -8.13 11.03 22.94
C TYR A 450 -6.60 11.07 23.00
N TRP A 451 -6.06 11.92 23.88
CA TRP A 451 -4.62 12.03 24.08
C TRP A 451 -4.03 10.72 24.61
N GLY A 452 -2.96 10.26 23.96
CA GLY A 452 -2.24 9.04 24.29
C GLY A 452 -3.02 7.76 24.04
N TYR A 453 -3.87 7.71 23.01
CA TYR A 453 -4.63 6.50 22.70
C TYR A 453 -3.75 5.23 22.54
N THR A 454 -2.52 5.38 22.08
CA THR A 454 -1.55 4.28 21.90
C THR A 454 -0.64 4.02 23.09
N ILE A 455 -0.62 4.91 24.10
CA ILE A 455 0.33 4.87 25.23
C ILE A 455 -0.45 5.03 26.54
N ALA A 456 -0.32 4.05 27.43
CA ALA A 456 -0.87 4.16 28.78
C ALA A 456 -0.22 5.31 29.55
N GLU A 457 -1.02 6.06 30.32
CA GLU A 457 -0.57 7.20 31.15
C GLU A 457 0.30 8.22 30.39
N PRO A 458 -0.26 8.83 29.33
CA PRO A 458 0.53 9.56 28.34
C PRO A 458 1.02 10.91 28.86
N THR A 459 2.33 11.01 29.04
CA THR A 459 3.03 12.31 29.15
C THR A 459 3.72 12.65 27.82
N VAL A 460 3.91 13.94 27.53
CA VAL A 460 4.67 14.37 26.35
C VAL A 460 6.08 13.77 26.35
N ALA A 461 6.72 13.73 27.51
CA ALA A 461 8.04 13.10 27.69
C ALA A 461 8.03 11.60 27.35
N LEU A 462 7.00 10.86 27.77
CA LEU A 462 6.88 9.43 27.47
C LEU A 462 6.64 9.18 25.98
N VAL A 463 5.80 9.98 25.32
CA VAL A 463 5.57 9.92 23.87
C VAL A 463 6.87 10.17 23.10
N LEU A 464 7.61 11.22 23.46
CA LEU A 464 8.90 11.53 22.84
C LEU A 464 9.94 10.43 23.09
N LYS A 465 9.99 9.88 24.31
CA LYS A 465 10.87 8.75 24.66
C LYS A 465 10.52 7.52 23.83
N TYR A 466 9.24 7.19 23.71
CA TYR A 466 8.75 6.08 22.90
C TYR A 466 9.15 6.25 21.43
N LEU A 467 8.84 7.40 20.81
CA LEU A 467 9.22 7.67 19.42
C LEU A 467 10.74 7.64 19.21
N GLY A 468 11.51 8.21 20.15
CA GLY A 468 12.96 8.19 20.15
C GLY A 468 13.53 6.78 20.20
N TRP A 469 12.97 5.93 21.07
CA TRP A 469 13.38 4.53 21.21
C TRP A 469 13.02 3.69 19.99
N THR A 470 11.76 3.79 19.56
CA THR A 470 11.17 2.97 18.49
C THR A 470 11.81 3.20 17.13
N PHE A 471 12.22 4.43 16.81
CA PHE A 471 12.87 4.74 15.53
C PHE A 471 14.39 4.92 15.65
N GLY A 472 14.92 5.08 16.86
CA GLY A 472 16.34 5.02 17.18
C GLY A 472 17.24 5.84 16.24
N LEU A 473 18.25 5.18 15.65
CA LEU A 473 19.23 5.81 14.75
C LEU A 473 18.61 6.49 13.53
N LYS A 474 17.38 6.11 13.14
CA LYS A 474 16.69 6.73 11.99
C LYS A 474 16.48 8.22 12.22
N TRP A 475 16.26 8.67 13.45
CA TRP A 475 16.16 10.11 13.75
C TRP A 475 17.43 10.87 13.41
N ILE A 476 18.60 10.31 13.75
CA ILE A 476 19.90 10.92 13.45
C ILE A 476 20.11 11.00 11.94
N LEU A 477 19.82 9.91 11.22
CA LEU A 477 19.93 9.87 9.75
C LEU A 477 18.96 10.87 9.09
N ILE A 478 17.74 11.01 9.60
CA ILE A 478 16.80 12.03 9.12
C ILE A 478 17.34 13.44 9.34
N LEU A 479 17.88 13.75 10.52
CA LEU A 479 18.45 15.07 10.80
C LEU A 479 19.58 15.40 9.83
N ILE A 480 20.49 14.45 9.60
CA ILE A 480 21.57 14.58 8.60
C ILE A 480 20.98 14.85 7.22
N ALA A 481 20.00 14.06 6.78
CA ALA A 481 19.35 14.28 5.48
C ALA A 481 18.76 15.68 5.37
N LEU A 482 18.03 16.15 6.38
CA LEU A 482 17.36 17.45 6.37
C LEU A 482 18.35 18.62 6.30
N ILE A 483 19.57 18.50 6.82
CA ILE A 483 20.63 19.51 6.68
C ILE A 483 20.96 19.73 5.20
N PHE A 484 21.17 18.65 4.44
CA PHE A 484 21.57 18.72 3.03
C PHE A 484 20.42 18.92 2.04
N LEU A 485 19.18 18.63 2.44
CA LEU A 485 18.03 18.66 1.55
C LEU A 485 17.40 20.06 1.45
N SER A 486 16.87 20.38 0.25
CA SER A 486 16.24 21.68 -0.01
C SER A 486 14.91 21.87 0.74
N GLY A 487 14.43 23.12 0.80
CA GLY A 487 13.15 23.46 1.45
C GLY A 487 11.91 22.75 0.88
N PHE A 488 11.97 22.25 -0.37
CA PHE A 488 10.92 21.37 -0.92
C PHE A 488 10.85 20.05 -0.15
N HIS A 489 11.99 19.37 -0.01
CA HIS A 489 12.10 18.09 0.69
C HIS A 489 11.75 18.23 2.17
N ARG A 490 12.18 19.31 2.82
CA ARG A 490 11.87 19.57 4.24
C ARG A 490 10.37 19.73 4.47
N ARG A 491 9.68 20.47 3.60
CA ARG A 491 8.21 20.62 3.63
C ARG A 491 7.50 19.30 3.37
N LEU A 492 8.00 18.49 2.44
CA LEU A 492 7.42 17.18 2.17
C LEU A 492 7.58 16.23 3.37
N PHE A 493 8.74 16.26 4.02
CA PHE A 493 8.97 15.50 5.25
C PHE A 493 8.05 15.95 6.39
N LEU A 494 7.82 17.25 6.53
CA LEU A 494 6.86 17.81 7.48
C LEU A 494 5.43 17.31 7.19
N ALA A 495 5.04 17.27 5.91
CA ALA A 495 3.75 16.72 5.50
C ALA A 495 3.60 15.23 5.85
N PHE A 496 4.65 14.42 5.75
CA PHE A 496 4.60 13.03 6.22
C PHE A 496 4.58 12.94 7.74
N SER A 497 5.31 13.81 8.43
CA SER A 497 5.44 13.81 9.90
C SER A 497 4.17 14.25 10.63
N SER A 498 3.17 14.79 9.93
CA SER A 498 1.84 15.04 10.49
C SER A 498 1.09 13.77 10.90
N LEU A 499 1.53 12.59 10.44
CA LEU A 499 1.00 11.31 10.90
C LEU A 499 1.33 11.04 12.38
N LEU A 500 2.49 11.49 12.87
CA LEU A 500 2.94 11.26 14.24
C LEU A 500 1.96 11.84 15.29
N PRO A 501 1.59 13.14 15.26
CA PRO A 501 0.65 13.67 16.23
C PRO A 501 -0.73 13.00 16.11
N VAL A 502 -1.17 12.60 14.91
CA VAL A 502 -2.47 11.93 14.73
C VAL A 502 -2.55 10.60 15.46
N VAL A 503 -1.46 9.84 15.49
CA VAL A 503 -1.35 8.56 16.21
C VAL A 503 -1.68 8.72 17.69
N PHE A 504 -1.27 9.82 18.32
CA PHE A 504 -1.41 10.04 19.76
C PHE A 504 -2.60 10.92 20.14
N LEU A 505 -3.10 11.79 19.25
CA LEU A 505 -4.18 12.73 19.58
C LEU A 505 -5.58 12.16 19.32
N PHE A 506 -5.71 11.16 18.44
CA PHE A 506 -7.02 10.69 17.99
C PHE A 506 -7.21 9.18 18.19
N ARG A 507 -8.42 8.79 18.58
CA ARG A 507 -8.88 7.41 18.59
C ARG A 507 -9.59 7.10 17.26
N LEU A 508 -8.87 6.55 16.29
CA LEU A 508 -9.41 6.32 14.94
C LEU A 508 -10.35 5.12 14.85
N SER A 509 -10.17 4.14 15.75
CA SER A 509 -11.01 2.96 15.92
C SER A 509 -10.98 2.47 17.37
N THR A 510 -11.73 1.42 17.71
CA THR A 510 -11.66 0.75 19.01
C THR A 510 -10.37 -0.07 19.20
N ASP A 511 -9.69 -0.40 18.09
CA ASP A 511 -8.42 -1.10 18.10
C ASP A 511 -7.23 -0.14 17.94
N VAL A 512 -6.36 -0.16 18.94
CA VAL A 512 -5.11 0.63 19.02
C VAL A 512 -4.17 0.32 17.87
N PHE A 513 -4.24 -0.88 17.26
CA PHE A 513 -3.38 -1.24 16.13
C PHE A 513 -3.67 -0.46 14.86
N ASN A 514 -4.88 0.06 14.67
CA ASN A 514 -5.17 0.91 13.52
C ASN A 514 -4.41 2.24 13.58
N ASN A 515 -4.14 2.76 14.78
CA ASN A 515 -3.26 3.92 14.95
C ASN A 515 -1.80 3.57 14.68
N HIS A 516 -1.32 2.39 15.09
CA HIS A 516 0.04 1.93 14.81
C HIS A 516 0.32 1.78 13.30
N LYS A 517 -0.69 1.52 12.48
CA LYS A 517 -0.54 1.50 11.00
C LYS A 517 -0.06 2.86 10.46
N LEU A 518 -0.42 3.99 11.08
CA LEU A 518 0.09 5.32 10.68
C LEU A 518 1.59 5.45 10.95
N LEU A 519 2.10 4.86 12.04
CA LEU A 519 3.54 4.80 12.31
C LEU A 519 4.28 3.96 11.28
N ASN A 520 3.67 2.87 10.80
CA ASN A 520 4.23 2.04 9.73
C ASN A 520 4.32 2.82 8.41
N VAL A 521 3.27 3.56 8.05
CA VAL A 521 3.28 4.45 6.87
C VAL A 521 4.37 5.51 7.01
N TRP A 522 4.46 6.18 8.15
CA TRP A 522 5.50 7.17 8.41
C TRP A 522 6.92 6.56 8.35
N SER A 523 7.11 5.35 8.89
CA SER A 523 8.41 4.66 8.92
C SER A 523 8.99 4.42 7.52
N ILE A 524 8.14 4.18 6.51
CA ILE A 524 8.56 4.03 5.11
C ILE A 524 9.13 5.35 4.59
N PHE A 525 8.42 6.47 4.79
CA PHE A 525 8.91 7.80 4.39
C PHE A 525 10.15 8.22 5.17
N ALA A 526 10.19 7.94 6.47
CA ALA A 526 11.38 8.11 7.31
C ALA A 526 12.58 7.32 6.76
N GLY A 527 12.36 6.08 6.30
CA GLY A 527 13.37 5.24 5.64
C GLY A 527 13.91 5.85 4.35
N ILE A 528 13.07 6.52 3.56
CA ILE A 528 13.49 7.22 2.33
C ILE A 528 14.50 8.33 2.64
N TYR A 529 14.25 9.15 3.67
CA TYR A 529 15.17 10.21 4.08
C TYR A 529 16.44 9.63 4.73
N ALA A 530 16.32 8.58 5.53
CA ALA A 530 17.47 7.90 6.10
C ALA A 530 18.38 7.31 5.01
N ALA A 531 17.83 6.74 3.94
CA ALA A 531 18.59 6.25 2.81
C ALA A 531 19.40 7.35 2.11
N TYR A 532 18.83 8.56 2.00
CA TYR A 532 19.56 9.71 1.44
C TYR A 532 20.77 10.07 2.30
N ALA A 533 20.62 10.08 3.63
CA ALA A 533 21.73 10.33 4.54
C ALA A 533 22.79 9.23 4.53
N LEU A 534 22.41 7.95 4.42
CA LEU A 534 23.37 6.84 4.34
C LEU A 534 24.24 6.86 3.07
N TRP A 535 23.72 7.46 2.00
CA TRP A 535 24.46 7.57 0.74
C TRP A 535 25.31 8.85 0.65
N ARG A 536 24.99 9.87 1.45
CA ARG A 536 25.74 11.12 1.51
C ARG A 536 26.95 10.98 2.42
#